data_AF-K4KGR7-F1
#
_entry.id   AF-K4KGR7-F1
#
_cell.length_a   1.000
_cell.length_b   1.000
_cell.length_c   1.000
_cell.angle_alpha   90.00
_cell.angle_beta   90.00
_cell.angle_gamma   90.00
#
_symmetry.space_group_name_H-M   'P 1'
#
loop_
_entity.id
_entity.type
_entity.pdbx_description
1 polymer ?
#
loop_
_entity_poly.entity_id
_entity_poly.type
_entity_poly.pdbx_seq_one_letter_code
_entity_poly.pdbx_strand_id
1 'polypeptide(L)'
;MYRKTPSRKHPLAALKAHYQAPLLVAFAQFKLGAMLFFFGLVLVYMASQLMADSFEQELAMAVGLICAAIGFVMAMAAHLRMVISRLWAFFTQK
;
A
#
# COMPACT_ATOMS: atom_id res chain seq x y z
N MET A 1 8.98 -39.74 -4.65
CA MET A 1 9.91 -38.58 -4.75
C MET A 1 10.10 -38.22 -6.21
N TYR A 2 9.54 -37.11 -6.68
CA TYR A 2 10.00 -36.46 -7.91
C TYR A 2 9.84 -34.95 -7.74
N ARG A 3 10.88 -34.30 -7.21
CA ARG A 3 10.97 -32.84 -7.09
C ARG A 3 11.32 -32.29 -8.47
N LYS A 4 10.32 -31.82 -9.22
CA LYS A 4 10.57 -31.01 -10.42
C LYS A 4 11.17 -29.66 -9.98
N THR A 5 12.47 -29.52 -10.13
CA THR A 5 13.18 -28.25 -10.06
C THR A 5 12.65 -27.33 -11.16
N PRO A 6 12.19 -26.10 -10.85
CA PRO A 6 11.71 -25.21 -11.89
C PRO A 6 12.92 -24.71 -12.69
N SER A 7 12.89 -25.07 -13.97
CA SER A 7 13.84 -24.72 -15.01
C SER A 7 14.05 -23.20 -15.10
N ARG A 8 15.32 -22.80 -15.04
CA ARG A 8 15.81 -21.47 -15.42
C ARG A 8 15.41 -21.17 -16.86
N LYS A 9 14.27 -20.51 -17.08
CA LYS A 9 13.90 -19.71 -18.28
C LYS A 9 12.41 -19.41 -18.18
N HIS A 10 12.03 -18.21 -17.73
CA HIS A 10 10.84 -17.44 -18.15
C HIS A 10 10.63 -16.30 -17.13
N PRO A 11 11.24 -15.11 -17.32
CA PRO A 11 10.95 -13.94 -16.47
C PRO A 11 9.44 -13.62 -16.43
N LEU A 12 8.72 -13.97 -17.50
CA LEU A 12 7.27 -13.85 -17.65
C LEU A 12 6.46 -14.69 -16.65
N ALA A 13 6.96 -15.87 -16.24
CA ALA A 13 6.26 -16.74 -15.29
C ALA A 13 6.36 -16.22 -13.85
N ALA A 14 7.52 -15.67 -13.48
CA ALA A 14 7.71 -15.00 -12.19
C ALA A 14 6.89 -13.71 -12.08
N LEU A 15 6.82 -12.93 -13.17
CA LEU A 15 5.94 -11.75 -13.27
C LEU A 15 4.47 -12.13 -13.13
N LYS A 16 4.00 -13.19 -13.81
CA LYS A 16 2.62 -13.69 -13.67
C LYS A 16 2.30 -14.09 -12.23
N ALA A 17 3.18 -14.84 -11.56
CA ALA A 17 2.95 -15.25 -10.18
C ALA A 17 2.90 -14.06 -9.20
N HIS A 18 3.70 -13.01 -9.44
CA HIS A 18 3.69 -11.79 -8.63
C HIS A 18 2.42 -10.95 -8.84
N TYR A 19 1.90 -10.91 -10.08
CA TYR A 19 0.65 -10.21 -10.42
C TYR A 19 -0.64 -10.99 -10.11
N GLN A 20 -0.53 -12.31 -9.89
CA GLN A 20 -1.63 -13.18 -9.45
C GLN A 20 -1.81 -13.19 -7.92
N ALA A 21 -1.14 -12.29 -7.18
CA ALA A 21 -1.42 -12.12 -5.75
C ALA A 21 -2.94 -11.92 -5.54
N PRO A 22 -3.57 -12.65 -4.59
CA PRO A 22 -5.03 -12.62 -4.46
C PRO A 22 -5.51 -11.19 -4.24
N LEU A 23 -6.52 -10.77 -5.01
CA LEU A 23 -7.10 -9.42 -4.93
C LEU A 23 -7.50 -9.06 -3.48
N LEU A 24 -7.93 -10.06 -2.70
CA LEU A 24 -8.20 -9.96 -1.27
C LEU A 24 -7.01 -9.44 -0.44
N VAL A 25 -5.80 -9.91 -0.73
CA VAL A 25 -4.58 -9.50 -0.02
C VAL A 25 -4.23 -8.06 -0.37
N ALA A 26 -4.29 -7.69 -1.66
CA ALA A 26 -4.06 -6.32 -2.09
C ALA A 26 -5.10 -5.36 -1.50
N PHE A 27 -6.37 -5.77 -1.43
CA PHE A 27 -7.43 -4.97 -0.82
C PHE A 27 -7.24 -4.78 0.68
N ALA A 28 -6.82 -5.83 1.40
CA ALA A 28 -6.50 -5.73 2.82
C ALA A 28 -5.33 -4.75 3.08
N GLN A 29 -4.28 -4.81 2.26
CA GLN A 29 -3.16 -3.86 2.31
C GLN A 29 -3.61 -2.42 2.02
N PHE A 30 -4.48 -2.23 1.04
CA PHE A 30 -5.07 -0.92 0.74
C PHE A 30 -5.85 -0.37 1.94
N LYS A 31 -6.72 -1.19 2.55
CA LYS A 31 -7.50 -0.79 3.73
C LYS A 31 -6.59 -0.38 4.88
N LEU A 32 -5.54 -1.17 5.15
CA LEU A 32 -4.58 -0.86 6.20
C LEU A 32 -3.84 0.46 5.92
N GLY A 33 -3.34 0.64 4.69
CA GLY A 33 -2.70 1.89 4.27
C GLY A 33 -3.62 3.09 4.39
N ALA A 34 -4.87 2.96 3.96
CA ALA A 34 -5.88 4.02 4.08
C ALA A 34 -6.18 4.36 5.55
N MET A 35 -6.35 3.35 6.41
CA MET A 35 -6.55 3.57 7.85
C MET A 35 -5.37 4.32 8.48
N LEU A 36 -4.14 3.92 8.14
CA LEU A 36 -2.93 4.58 8.64
C LEU A 36 -2.78 6.01 8.11
N PHE A 37 -3.13 6.24 6.84
CA PHE A 37 -3.12 7.57 6.23
C PHE A 37 -4.07 8.52 6.97
N PHE A 38 -5.33 8.10 7.15
CA PHE A 38 -6.32 8.91 7.87
C PHE A 38 -5.95 9.09 9.34
N PHE A 39 -5.39 8.09 9.98
CA PHE A 39 -4.87 8.23 11.35
C PHE A 39 -3.78 9.31 11.44
N GLY A 40 -2.83 9.31 10.50
CA GLY A 40 -1.82 10.37 10.41
C GLY A 40 -2.43 11.76 10.19
N LEU A 41 -3.46 11.88 9.35
CA LEU A 41 -4.18 13.14 9.14
C LEU A 41 -4.91 13.60 10.41
N VAL A 42 -5.50 12.68 11.18
CA VAL A 42 -6.13 13.00 12.47
C VAL A 42 -5.10 13.51 13.46
N LEU A 43 -3.90 12.92 13.51
CA LEU A 43 -2.81 13.41 14.37
C LEU A 43 -2.39 14.84 13.98
N VAL A 44 -2.22 15.10 12.68
CA VAL A 44 -1.92 16.44 12.17
C VAL A 44 -3.01 17.44 12.58
N TYR A 45 -4.28 17.08 12.37
CA TYR A 45 -5.41 17.93 12.75
C TYR A 45 -5.47 18.21 14.26
N MET A 46 -5.21 17.20 15.08
CA MET A 46 -5.20 17.34 16.53
C MET A 46 -4.04 18.24 16.99
N ALA A 47 -2.84 18.05 16.45
CA ALA A 47 -1.69 18.89 16.75
C ALA A 47 -1.94 20.34 16.30
N SER A 48 -2.54 20.56 15.13
CA SER A 48 -2.80 21.91 14.63
C SER A 48 -3.89 22.65 15.41
N GLN A 49 -4.89 21.95 15.96
CA GLN A 49 -6.07 22.58 16.57
C GLN A 49 -6.07 22.60 18.10
N LEU A 50 -5.43 21.61 18.76
CA LEU A 50 -5.51 21.48 20.21
C LEU A 50 -4.21 21.85 20.94
N MET A 51 -3.08 21.92 20.24
CA MET A 51 -1.81 22.31 20.85
C MET A 51 -1.54 23.79 20.61
N ALA A 52 -0.98 24.45 21.60
CA ALA A 52 -0.48 25.82 21.45
C ALA A 52 0.82 25.83 20.64
N ASP A 53 1.06 26.94 19.95
CA ASP A 53 2.26 27.19 19.15
C ASP A 53 3.53 26.92 19.97
N SER A 54 4.19 25.80 19.67
CA SER A 54 5.33 25.29 20.44
C SER A 54 6.13 24.28 19.62
N PHE A 55 7.37 24.05 20.04
CA PHE A 55 8.22 23.02 19.44
C PHE A 55 7.61 21.60 19.55
N GLU A 56 6.86 21.34 20.61
CA GLU A 56 6.16 20.06 20.80
C GLU A 56 5.06 19.85 19.75
N GLN A 57 4.33 20.92 19.40
CA GLN A 57 3.34 20.88 18.32
C GLN A 57 3.99 20.59 16.98
N GLU A 58 5.11 21.25 16.65
CA GLU A 58 5.83 21.00 15.39
C GLU A 58 6.30 19.55 15.30
N LEU A 59 6.81 18.98 16.40
CA LEU A 59 7.21 17.58 16.45
C LEU A 59 6.01 16.64 16.27
N ALA A 60 4.89 16.92 16.93
CA ALA A 60 3.66 16.13 16.78
C ALA A 60 3.11 16.20 15.35
N MET A 61 3.13 17.38 14.72
CA MET A 61 2.79 17.59 13.31
C MET A 61 3.68 16.76 12.39
N ALA A 62 5.01 16.79 12.60
CA ALA A 62 5.97 16.02 11.81
C ALA A 62 5.72 14.51 11.92
N VAL A 63 5.45 13.99 13.12
CA VAL A 63 5.11 12.59 13.34
C VAL A 63 3.82 12.20 12.62
N GLY A 64 2.79 13.04 12.72
CA GLY A 64 1.51 12.84 12.01
C GLY A 64 1.70 12.81 10.49
N LEU A 65 2.53 13.72 9.94
CA LEU A 65 2.89 13.78 8.53
C LEU A 65 3.62 12.52 8.05
N ILE A 66 4.61 12.04 8.81
CA ILE A 66 5.34 10.80 8.48
C ILE A 66 4.36 9.61 8.48
N CYS A 67 3.49 9.53 9.48
CA CYS A 67 2.48 8.47 9.58
C CYS A 67 1.54 8.50 8.38
N ALA A 68 1.05 9.68 8.00
CA ALA A 68 0.20 9.88 6.83
C ALA A 68 0.95 9.46 5.54
N ALA A 69 2.19 9.93 5.34
CA ALA A 69 2.98 9.61 4.16
C ALA A 69 3.18 8.10 3.99
N ILE A 70 3.50 7.37 5.07
CA ILE A 70 3.64 5.91 5.04
C ILE A 70 2.32 5.24 4.66
N GLY A 71 1.21 5.63 5.30
CA GLY A 71 -0.12 5.10 4.99
C GLY A 71 -0.52 5.34 3.53
N PHE A 72 -0.24 6.54 3.01
CA PHE A 72 -0.49 6.90 1.62
C PHE A 72 0.29 6.03 0.64
N VAL A 73 1.60 5.87 0.84
CA VAL A 73 2.45 5.04 -0.03
C VAL A 73 1.98 3.58 -0.01
N MET A 74 1.64 3.05 1.17
CA MET A 74 1.08 1.69 1.28
C MET A 74 -0.25 1.55 0.53
N ALA A 75 -1.17 2.50 0.71
CA ALA A 75 -2.46 2.51 0.03
C ALA A 75 -2.29 2.60 -1.49
N MET A 76 -1.44 3.51 -1.98
CA MET A 76 -1.20 3.69 -3.41
C MET A 76 -0.52 2.48 -4.05
N ALA A 77 0.46 1.86 -3.39
CA ALA A 77 1.08 0.64 -3.89
C ALA A 77 0.07 -0.51 -4.02
N ALA A 78 -0.82 -0.66 -3.04
CA ALA A 78 -1.89 -1.66 -3.08
C ALA A 78 -2.95 -1.34 -4.15
N HIS A 79 -3.33 -0.07 -4.29
CA HIS A 79 -4.27 0.39 -5.30
C HIS A 79 -3.76 0.12 -6.71
N LEU A 80 -2.49 0.44 -6.98
CA LEU A 80 -1.85 0.20 -8.27
C LEU A 80 -1.84 -1.29 -8.61
N ARG A 81 -1.53 -2.17 -7.65
CA ARG A 81 -1.61 -3.63 -7.85
C ARG A 81 -3.02 -4.08 -8.23
N MET A 82 -4.04 -3.56 -7.56
CA MET A 82 -5.45 -3.89 -7.87
C MET A 82 -5.85 -3.41 -9.27
N VAL A 83 -5.46 -2.20 -9.67
CA VAL A 83 -5.75 -1.65 -11.00
C VAL A 83 -5.07 -2.49 -12.09
N ILE A 84 -3.78 -2.80 -11.94
CA ILE A 84 -3.07 -3.59 -12.95
C ILE A 84 -3.64 -5.00 -13.05
N SER A 85 -4.00 -5.62 -11.93
CA SER A 85 -4.65 -6.95 -11.92
C SER A 85 -5.97 -6.95 -12.71
N ARG A 86 -6.81 -5.92 -12.52
CA ARG A 86 -8.07 -5.76 -13.26
C ARG A 86 -7.84 -5.53 -14.75
N LEU A 87 -6.90 -4.66 -15.11
CA LEU A 87 -6.56 -4.38 -16.51
C LEU A 87 -6.02 -5.65 -17.19
N TRP A 88 -5.13 -6.38 -16.53
CA TRP A 88 -4.60 -7.63 -17.06
C TRP A 88 -5.69 -8.68 -17.30
N ALA A 89 -6.59 -8.87 -16.34
CA ALA A 89 -7.72 -9.78 -16.48
C ALA A 89 -8.62 -9.37 -17.67
N PHE A 90 -8.88 -8.08 -17.83
CA PHE A 90 -9.66 -7.54 -18.94
C PHE A 90 -9.01 -7.79 -20.31
N PHE A 91 -7.70 -7.62 -20.45
CA PHE A 91 -7.00 -7.89 -21.71
C PHE A 91 -6.77 -9.37 -21.99
N THR A 92 -6.77 -10.24 -20.97
CA THR A 92 -6.57 -11.69 -21.12
C THR A 92 -7.89 -12.46 -21.36
N GLN A 93 -9.04 -11.93 -20.93
CA GLN A 93 -10.36 -12.54 -21.17
C GLN A 93 -10.97 -12.15 -22.53
N LYS A 94 -10.16 -11.65 -23.46
CA LYS A 94 -10.53 -11.43 -24.86
C LYS A 94 -9.89 -12.50 -25.73
#